data_AF-A0A371PG56-F1
#
_entry.id   AF-A0A371PG56-F1
#
_cell.length_a   1.000
_cell.length_b   1.000
_cell.length_c   1.000
_cell.angle_alpha   90.00
_cell.angle_beta   90.00
_cell.angle_gamma   90.00
#
_symmetry.space_group_name_H-M   'P 1'
#
loop_
_entity.id
_entity.type
_entity.pdbx_description
1 polymer ?
#
loop_
_entity_poly.entity_id
_entity_poly.type
_entity_poly.pdbx_seq_one_letter_code
_entity_poly.pdbx_strand_id
1 'polypeptide(L)'
;MFKTFDLFDHRNLDDLIPEIMYYYLFQGLSLTQIELKLFKTENYKGWLSKTFLNYYSIDTEGDNKGIFEGKTIPDVVEELYNSSNVAHVGVARLLKNKYM
;
A
#
# COMPACT_ATOMS: atom_id res chain seq x y z
N MET A 1 -3.18 -29.94 -9.05
CA MET A 1 -4.37 -29.11 -8.78
C MET A 1 -3.86 -27.76 -8.28
N PHE A 2 -4.07 -26.68 -9.05
CA PHE A 2 -3.70 -25.33 -8.61
C PHE A 2 -4.50 -25.01 -7.33
N LYS A 3 -3.80 -24.75 -6.22
CA LYS A 3 -4.44 -24.22 -5.02
C LYS A 3 -4.65 -22.73 -5.26
N THR A 4 -5.87 -22.34 -5.62
CA THR A 4 -6.27 -20.94 -5.55
C THR A 4 -6.44 -20.64 -4.06
N PHE A 5 -5.54 -19.83 -3.51
CA PHE A 5 -5.89 -19.14 -2.28
C PHE A 5 -7.05 -18.22 -2.63
N ASP A 6 -8.09 -18.15 -1.81
CA ASP A 6 -9.10 -17.07 -1.86
C ASP A 6 -8.43 -15.74 -1.43
N LEU A 7 -7.37 -15.36 -2.15
CA LEU A 7 -6.54 -14.17 -1.95
C LEU A 7 -7.37 -12.89 -2.09
N PHE A 8 -8.43 -12.99 -2.89
CA PHE A 8 -9.33 -11.90 -3.22
C PHE A 8 -10.74 -12.44 -3.03
N ASP A 9 -11.20 -12.54 -1.78
CA ASP A 9 -12.63 -12.59 -1.46
C ASP A 9 -13.26 -11.32 -2.04
N HIS A 10 -13.60 -11.35 -3.33
CA HIS A 10 -14.25 -10.32 -4.14
C HIS A 10 -13.69 -8.89 -4.10
N ARG A 11 -12.54 -8.64 -3.45
CA ARG A 11 -12.00 -7.28 -3.34
C ARG A 11 -11.35 -6.83 -4.63
N ASN A 12 -11.75 -5.64 -5.07
CA ASN A 12 -11.12 -4.95 -6.18
C ASN A 12 -9.68 -4.54 -5.77
N LEU A 13 -8.72 -4.75 -6.67
CA LEU A 13 -7.34 -4.32 -6.51
C LEU A 13 -7.23 -2.80 -6.36
N ASP A 14 -8.09 -2.04 -7.05
CA ASP A 14 -8.14 -0.57 -6.97
C ASP A 14 -8.50 -0.09 -5.56
N ASP A 15 -9.16 -0.95 -4.77
CA ASP A 15 -9.49 -0.67 -3.37
C ASP A 15 -8.42 -1.22 -2.42
N LEU A 16 -7.94 -2.43 -2.66
CA LEU A 16 -6.97 -3.12 -1.80
C LEU A 16 -5.60 -2.43 -1.77
N ILE A 17 -5.07 -2.07 -2.94
CA ILE A 17 -3.69 -1.55 -3.04
C ILE A 17 -3.52 -0.22 -2.29
N PRO A 18 -4.39 0.80 -2.47
CA PRO A 18 -4.21 2.05 -1.74
C PRO A 18 -4.43 1.87 -0.23
N GLU A 19 -5.17 0.84 0.20
CA GLU A 19 -5.28 0.46 1.62
C GLU A 19 -3.98 -0.09 2.19
N ILE A 20 -3.29 -0.97 1.44
CA ILE A 20 -1.95 -1.46 1.78
C ILE A 20 -0.96 -0.29 1.86
N MET A 21 -1.00 0.64 0.88
CA MET A 21 -0.18 1.85 0.87
C MET A 21 -0.44 2.72 2.10
N TYR A 22 -1.71 2.94 2.43
CA TYR A 22 -2.09 3.72 3.60
C TYR A 22 -1.54 3.12 4.89
N TYR A 23 -1.73 1.81 5.08
CA TYR A 23 -1.23 1.14 6.27
C TYR A 23 0.30 1.12 6.38
N TYR A 24 1.00 1.01 5.25
CA TYR A 24 2.46 1.00 5.24
C TYR A 24 3.04 2.42 5.43
N LEU A 25 2.59 3.39 4.63
CA LEU A 25 3.18 4.73 4.55
C LEU A 25 2.67 5.67 5.65
N PHE A 26 1.41 5.55 6.08
CA PHE A 26 0.80 6.47 7.05
C PHE A 26 0.66 5.85 8.45
N GLN A 27 0.31 4.57 8.56
CA GLN A 27 0.16 3.90 9.86
C GLN A 27 1.43 3.18 10.33
N GLY A 28 2.49 3.13 9.53
CA GLY A 28 3.76 2.51 9.89
C GLY A 28 3.67 1.00 10.17
N LEU A 29 2.63 0.32 9.68
CA LEU A 29 2.46 -1.11 9.92
C LEU A 29 3.52 -1.92 9.17
N SER A 30 4.00 -3.01 9.79
CA SER A 30 4.81 -4.00 9.09
C SER A 30 3.99 -4.72 8.02
N LEU A 31 4.68 -5.26 7.01
CA LEU A 31 4.04 -6.01 5.93
C LEU A 31 3.22 -7.20 6.44
N THR A 32 3.71 -7.89 7.48
CA THR A 32 2.99 -8.98 8.16
C THR A 32 1.76 -8.49 8.92
N GLN A 33 1.83 -7.33 9.58
CA GLN A 33 0.67 -6.72 10.26
C GLN A 33 -0.41 -6.30 9.26
N ILE A 34 0.00 -5.77 8.09
CA ILE A 34 -0.92 -5.43 7.00
C ILE A 34 -1.65 -6.70 6.52
N GLU A 35 -0.93 -7.79 6.32
CA GLU A 35 -1.52 -9.04 5.85
C GLU A 35 -2.49 -9.66 6.87
N LEU A 36 -2.09 -9.66 8.15
CA LEU A 36 -2.96 -10.11 9.23
C LEU A 36 -4.24 -9.25 9.30
N LYS A 37 -4.12 -7.93 9.11
CA LYS A 37 -5.25 -7.01 9.15
C LYS A 37 -6.21 -7.22 7.98
N LEU A 38 -5.68 -7.29 6.76
CA LEU A 38 -6.45 -7.29 5.51
C LEU A 38 -6.89 -8.68 5.02
N PHE A 39 -6.11 -9.72 5.30
CA PHE A 39 -6.34 -11.09 4.79
C PHE A 39 -6.52 -12.11 5.92
N LYS A 40 -6.42 -11.69 7.19
CA LYS A 40 -6.55 -12.57 8.37
C LYS A 40 -5.58 -13.77 8.34
N THR A 41 -4.39 -13.56 7.75
CA THR A 41 -3.38 -14.61 7.62
C THR A 41 -1.97 -14.07 7.77
N GLU A 42 -1.08 -14.90 8.32
CA GLU A 42 0.36 -14.67 8.38
C GLU A 42 1.13 -15.56 7.40
N ASN A 43 0.42 -16.37 6.61
CA ASN A 43 1.03 -17.38 5.74
C ASN A 43 1.92 -16.78 4.65
N TYR A 44 1.64 -15.55 4.23
CA TYR A 44 2.41 -14.84 3.21
C TYR A 44 3.67 -14.17 3.79
N LYS A 45 3.82 -14.07 5.11
CA LYS A 45 5.03 -13.55 5.78
C LYS A 45 5.49 -12.17 5.28
N GLY A 46 4.55 -11.31 4.88
CA GLY A 46 4.79 -9.98 4.34
C GLY A 46 5.05 -9.95 2.83
N TRP A 47 5.20 -11.12 2.17
CA TRP A 47 5.57 -11.21 0.77
C TRP A 47 4.49 -10.64 -0.17
N LEU A 48 3.21 -10.81 0.16
CA LEU A 48 2.13 -10.33 -0.69
C LEU A 48 2.06 -8.81 -0.66
N SER A 49 2.06 -8.22 0.54
CA SER A 49 2.10 -6.76 0.70
C SER A 49 3.36 -6.15 0.08
N LYS A 50 4.52 -6.80 0.25
CA LYS A 50 5.78 -6.39 -0.41
C LYS A 50 5.63 -6.34 -1.92
N THR A 51 5.06 -7.39 -2.50
CA THR A 51 4.91 -7.51 -3.95
C THR A 51 4.06 -6.38 -4.52
N PHE A 52 2.93 -6.06 -3.87
CA PHE A 52 2.09 -4.95 -4.30
C PHE A 52 2.79 -3.59 -4.15
N LEU A 53 3.43 -3.32 -3.01
CA LEU A 53 4.12 -2.05 -2.79
C LEU A 53 5.27 -1.85 -3.79
N ASN A 54 6.11 -2.88 -3.99
CA ASN A 54 7.21 -2.83 -4.94
C ASN A 54 6.73 -2.67 -6.38
N TYR A 55 5.60 -3.27 -6.76
CA TYR A 55 5.01 -3.09 -8.09
C TYR A 55 4.69 -1.61 -8.37
N TYR A 56 4.28 -0.86 -7.35
CA TYR A 56 4.07 0.60 -7.43
C TYR A 56 5.31 1.42 -7.06
N SER A 57 6.50 0.82 -7.13
CA SER A 57 7.79 1.48 -6.86
C SER A 57 7.91 2.08 -5.46
N ILE A 58 7.17 1.55 -4.49
CA ILE A 58 7.36 1.87 -3.06
C ILE A 58 8.38 0.87 -2.51
N ASP A 59 9.57 1.36 -2.17
CA ASP A 59 10.57 0.53 -1.52
C ASP A 59 10.10 0.13 -0.11
N THR A 60 10.25 -1.15 0.22
CA THR A 60 9.84 -1.74 1.48
C THR A 60 10.98 -2.13 2.40
N GLU A 61 12.23 -1.99 1.92
CA GLU A 61 13.45 -2.28 2.68
C GLU A 61 14.12 -1.02 3.24
N GLY A 62 13.82 0.16 2.66
CA GLY A 62 14.23 1.47 3.18
C GLY A 62 13.28 2.09 4.20
N ASP A 63 13.33 3.42 4.30
CA ASP A 63 12.69 4.21 5.38
C ASP A 63 11.25 4.67 5.05
N ASN A 64 10.59 4.04 4.08
CA ASN A 64 9.24 4.45 3.64
C ASN A 64 8.14 4.08 4.65
N LYS A 65 8.38 3.09 5.52
CA LYS A 65 7.39 2.66 6.51
C LYS A 65 7.10 3.80 7.50
N GLY A 66 5.86 4.28 7.49
CA GLY A 66 5.44 5.39 8.35
C GLY A 66 6.00 6.76 7.95
N ILE A 67 6.54 6.90 6.73
CA ILE A 67 7.14 8.17 6.27
C ILE A 67 6.15 9.35 6.26
N PHE A 68 4.84 9.05 6.25
CA PHE A 68 3.76 10.03 6.30
C PHE A 68 2.94 9.95 7.59
N GLU A 69 3.48 9.36 8.66
CA GLU A 69 2.81 9.33 9.95
C GLU A 69 2.49 10.75 10.44
N GLY A 70 1.24 10.98 10.85
CA GLY A 70 0.74 12.29 11.29
C GLY A 70 0.39 13.27 10.16
N LYS A 71 0.68 12.96 8.88
CA LYS A 71 0.21 13.77 7.74
C LYS A 71 -1.18 13.34 7.28
N THR A 72 -1.92 14.26 6.67
CA THR A 72 -3.22 13.94 6.05
C THR A 72 -3.02 13.43 4.62
N ILE A 73 -3.98 12.62 4.12
CA ILE A 73 -3.94 12.12 2.74
C ILE A 73 -3.94 13.27 1.72
N PRO A 74 -4.80 14.31 1.82
CA PRO A 74 -4.77 15.43 0.89
C PRO A 74 -3.41 16.11 0.81
N ASP A 75 -2.77 16.40 1.95
CA ASP A 75 -1.46 17.07 1.98
C ASP A 75 -0.39 16.23 1.27
N VAL A 76 -0.37 14.92 1.52
CA VAL A 76 0.59 14.00 0.90
C VAL A 76 0.31 13.84 -0.60
N VAL A 77 -0.95 13.78 -0.99
CA VAL A 77 -1.33 13.71 -2.42
C VAL A 77 -0.84 14.95 -3.16
N GLU A 78 -1.04 16.14 -2.61
CA GLU A 78 -0.54 17.39 -3.19
C GLU A 78 0.98 17.41 -3.27
N GLU A 79 1.68 17.03 -2.19
CA GLU A 79 3.13 16.92 -2.14
C GLU A 79 3.68 15.99 -3.23
N LEU A 80 3.08 14.81 -3.38
CA LEU A 80 3.52 13.80 -4.35
C LEU A 80 3.20 14.19 -5.80
N TYR A 81 2.09 14.90 -6.07
CA TYR A 81 1.79 15.42 -7.40
C TYR A 81 2.77 16.51 -7.85
N ASN A 82 3.32 17.28 -6.91
CA ASN A 82 4.35 18.28 -7.19
C ASN A 82 5.76 17.68 -7.35
N SER A 83 5.92 16.37 -7.15
CA SER A 83 7.20 15.70 -7.32
C SER A 83 7.57 15.49 -8.80
N SER A 84 8.85 15.61 -9.12
CA SER A 84 9.38 15.24 -10.44
C SER A 84 9.50 13.72 -10.65
N ASN A 85 9.25 12.91 -9.62
CA ASN A 85 9.28 11.46 -9.72
C ASN A 85 7.92 10.89 -10.15
N VAL A 86 7.89 10.22 -11.31
CA VAL A 86 6.68 9.58 -11.86
C VAL A 86 6.07 8.54 -10.91
N ALA A 87 6.88 7.84 -10.11
CA ALA A 87 6.38 6.90 -9.11
C ALA A 87 5.54 7.59 -8.04
N HIS A 88 5.98 8.77 -7.58
CA HIS A 88 5.25 9.56 -6.59
C HIS A 88 3.89 10.00 -7.15
N VAL A 89 3.85 10.47 -8.40
CA VAL A 89 2.59 10.82 -9.09
C VAL A 89 1.66 9.61 -9.21
N GLY A 90 2.22 8.42 -9.48
CA GLY A 90 1.46 7.16 -9.52
C GLY A 90 0.80 6.82 -8.19
N VAL A 91 1.54 6.92 -7.09
CA VAL A 91 1.04 6.72 -5.72
C VAL A 91 -0.02 7.77 -5.36
N ALA A 92 0.24 9.05 -5.67
CA ALA A 92 -0.71 10.14 -5.45
C ALA A 92 -2.05 9.89 -6.16
N ARG A 93 -2.01 9.39 -7.39
CA ARG A 93 -3.22 9.04 -8.16
C ARG A 93 -4.03 7.94 -7.50
N LEU A 94 -3.39 6.90 -6.97
CA LEU A 94 -4.07 5.80 -6.30
C LEU A 94 -4.70 6.23 -4.98
N LEU A 95 -3.96 6.98 -4.17
CA LEU A 95 -4.47 7.54 -2.92
C LEU A 95 -5.64 8.49 -3.18
N LYS A 96 -5.52 9.38 -4.17
CA LYS A 96 -6.60 10.28 -4.58
C LYS A 96 -7.85 9.50 -4.98
N ASN A 97 -7.74 8.54 -5.89
CA ASN A 97 -8.89 7.79 -6.40
C ASN A 97 -9.69 7.04 -5.32
N LYS A 98 -9.04 6.59 -4.24
CA LYS A 98 -9.72 5.87 -3.15
C LYS A 98 -10.28 6.82 -2.09
N TYR A 99 -9.56 7.89 -1.75
CA TYR A 99 -9.82 8.68 -0.54
C TYR A 99 -10.35 10.10 -0.81
N MET A 100 -10.46 10.54 -2.07
CA MET A 100 -10.88 11.88 -2.46
C MET A 100 -11.87 11.84 -3.64
#